data_AF-A0A973BV80-F1
#
_entry.id   AF-A0A973BV80-F1
#
_cell.length_a   1.000
_cell.length_b   1.000
_cell.length_c   1.000
_cell.angle_alpha   90.00
_cell.angle_beta   90.00
_cell.angle_gamma   90.00
#
_symmetry.space_group_name_H-M   'P 1'
#
loop_
_entity.id
_entity.type
_entity.pdbx_description
1 polymer ?
#
loop_
_entity_poly.entity_id
_entity_poly.type
_entity_poly.pdbx_seq_one_letter_code
_entity_poly.pdbx_strand_id
1 'polypeptide(L)'
;MSKKLLTEELILDKMDEKGIAAPGEIDVSEMQKIVLEYYDAEIKHDWGYANMYFCTQSTADGYELYMATENESSPYFDQDIYYYESDWFEKLPDCIRDGMTIHVDEYAMDEYGYEDAITEVYEDWWNDQKEEVENDFIEDGYDWPQED
;
A
#
# COMPACT_ATOMS: atom_id res chain seq x y z
N MET A 1 43.75 6.43 0.27
CA MET A 1 42.77 5.61 1.00
C MET A 1 41.98 4.83 -0.03
N SER A 2 41.64 3.57 0.23
CA SER A 2 40.70 2.85 -0.63
C SER A 2 39.34 3.54 -0.47
N LYS A 3 38.71 3.97 -1.56
CA LYS A 3 37.33 4.47 -1.49
C LYS A 3 36.40 3.29 -1.20
N LYS A 4 35.44 3.48 -0.30
CA LYS A 4 34.35 2.52 -0.12
C LYS A 4 33.37 2.77 -1.26
N LEU A 5 33.08 1.74 -2.04
CA LEU A 5 32.18 1.86 -3.18
C LEU A 5 30.81 1.36 -2.76
N LEU A 6 29.79 2.17 -3.04
CA LEU A 6 28.40 1.78 -2.91
C LEU A 6 27.97 0.94 -4.12
N THR A 7 27.16 -0.08 -3.88
CA THR A 7 26.55 -0.91 -4.92
C THR A 7 25.12 -1.22 -4.53
N GLU A 8 24.28 -1.53 -5.52
CA GLU A 8 22.91 -1.97 -5.27
C GLU A 8 22.86 -3.27 -4.44
N GLU A 9 23.77 -4.20 -4.68
CA GLU A 9 23.92 -5.43 -3.88
C GLU A 9 24.15 -5.13 -2.39
N LEU A 10 24.99 -4.14 -2.05
CA LEU A 10 25.22 -3.76 -0.65
C LEU A 10 23.97 -3.19 0.03
N ILE A 11 23.16 -2.43 -0.72
CA ILE A 11 21.90 -1.87 -0.23
C ILE A 11 20.91 -3.02 0.03
N LEU A 12 20.74 -3.91 -0.94
CA LEU A 12 19.82 -5.06 -0.84
C LEU A 12 20.24 -6.02 0.28
N ASP A 13 21.52 -6.37 0.39
CA ASP A 13 22.05 -7.18 1.50
C ASP A 13 21.73 -6.53 2.86
N LYS A 14 21.80 -5.19 2.94
CA LYS A 14 21.49 -4.47 4.16
C LYS A 14 20.00 -4.42 4.47
N MET A 15 19.14 -4.35 3.45
CA MET A 15 17.69 -4.48 3.61
C MET A 15 17.33 -5.89 4.14
N ASP A 16 17.93 -6.94 3.58
CA ASP A 16 17.76 -8.31 4.05
C ASP A 16 18.23 -8.49 5.51
N GLU A 17 19.37 -7.90 5.88
CA GLU A 17 19.84 -7.87 7.28
C GLU A 17 18.85 -7.17 8.23
N LYS A 18 18.15 -6.13 7.75
CA LYS A 18 17.09 -5.43 8.50
C LYS A 18 15.77 -6.20 8.50
N GLY A 19 15.66 -7.30 7.74
CA GLY A 19 14.44 -8.10 7.60
C GLY A 19 13.39 -7.49 6.67
N ILE A 20 13.81 -6.65 5.73
CA ILE A 20 12.95 -5.94 4.78
C ILE A 20 12.94 -6.74 3.46
N ALA A 21 11.88 -7.52 3.24
CA ALA A 21 11.74 -8.34 2.04
C ALA A 21 11.39 -7.51 0.79
N ALA A 22 11.85 -7.93 -0.38
CA ALA A 22 11.46 -7.29 -1.63
C ALA A 22 9.99 -7.56 -1.99
N PRO A 23 9.34 -6.65 -2.74
CA PRO A 23 8.02 -6.92 -3.34
C PRO A 23 8.06 -8.23 -4.15
N GLY A 24 7.10 -9.12 -3.91
CA GLY A 24 7.01 -10.45 -4.55
C GLY A 24 7.74 -11.59 -3.81
N GLU A 25 8.54 -11.29 -2.77
CA GLU A 25 9.15 -12.31 -1.89
C GLU A 25 8.39 -12.50 -0.57
N ILE A 26 7.43 -11.63 -0.31
CA ILE A 26 6.58 -11.58 0.88
C ILE A 26 5.10 -11.69 0.45
N ASP A 27 4.24 -12.22 1.32
CA ASP A 27 2.81 -12.32 1.00
C ASP A 27 2.07 -10.99 1.21
N VAL A 28 0.97 -10.78 0.50
CA VAL A 28 0.17 -9.54 0.57
C VAL A 28 -0.37 -9.29 1.98
N SER A 29 -0.64 -10.34 2.77
CA SER A 29 -1.14 -10.20 4.14
C SER A 29 -0.08 -9.67 5.11
N GLU A 30 1.18 -9.99 4.86
CA GLU A 30 2.35 -9.48 5.58
C GLU A 30 2.68 -8.06 5.11
N MET A 31 2.64 -7.80 3.79
CA MET A 31 2.73 -6.44 3.24
C MET A 31 1.72 -5.51 3.90
N GLN A 32 0.45 -5.92 3.96
CA GLN A 32 -0.63 -5.15 4.58
C GLN A 32 -0.29 -4.78 6.03
N LYS A 33 0.19 -5.72 6.84
CA LYS A 33 0.54 -5.45 8.25
C LYS A 33 1.63 -4.38 8.35
N ILE A 34 2.66 -4.50 7.51
CA ILE A 34 3.80 -3.57 7.50
C ILE A 34 3.34 -2.16 7.13
N VAL A 35 2.57 -2.00 6.05
CA VAL A 35 2.16 -0.67 5.58
C VAL A 35 1.13 -0.03 6.52
N LEU A 36 0.20 -0.80 7.07
CA LEU A 36 -0.77 -0.29 8.05
C LEU A 36 -0.06 0.19 9.33
N GLU A 37 0.94 -0.54 9.81
CA GLU A 37 1.74 -0.12 10.96
C GLU A 37 2.59 1.12 10.66
N TYR A 38 3.21 1.19 9.48
CA TYR A 38 4.08 2.31 9.09
C TYR A 38 3.30 3.63 8.93
N TYR A 39 2.13 3.59 8.28
CA TYR A 39 1.32 4.77 8.01
C TYR A 39 0.28 5.09 9.10
N ASP A 40 0.22 4.31 10.19
CA ASP A 40 -0.79 4.44 11.27
C ASP A 40 -2.23 4.33 10.73
N ALA A 41 -2.45 3.45 9.76
CA ALA A 41 -3.75 3.18 9.15
C ALA A 41 -4.40 1.91 9.73
N GLU A 42 -5.72 1.80 9.63
CA GLU A 42 -6.47 0.64 10.11
C GLU A 42 -7.49 0.18 9.06
N ILE A 43 -7.44 -1.09 8.67
CA ILE A 43 -8.50 -1.74 7.89
C ILE A 43 -9.36 -2.57 8.83
N LYS A 44 -10.68 -2.42 8.74
CA LYS A 44 -11.66 -3.12 9.57
C LYS A 44 -12.88 -3.60 8.79
N HIS A 45 -13.53 -4.62 9.33
CA HIS A 45 -14.72 -5.24 8.73
C HIS A 45 -15.98 -5.03 9.57
N ASP A 46 -15.82 -4.70 10.86
CA ASP A 46 -16.96 -4.39 11.71
C ASP A 46 -17.57 -3.05 11.32
N TRP A 47 -18.91 -3.06 11.21
CA TRP A 47 -19.66 -1.87 10.86
C TRP A 47 -19.55 -0.79 11.94
N GLY A 48 -19.06 0.39 11.56
CA GLY A 48 -18.89 1.52 12.45
C GLY A 48 -18.21 2.70 11.76
N TYR A 49 -17.82 3.71 12.54
CA TYR A 49 -17.16 4.90 11.99
C TYR A 49 -15.83 4.57 11.29
N ALA A 50 -15.73 4.89 10.01
CA ALA A 50 -14.51 4.87 9.21
C ALA A 50 -14.38 6.21 8.49
N ASN A 51 -13.16 6.54 8.06
CA ASN A 51 -12.89 7.68 7.18
C ASN A 51 -13.24 7.35 5.73
N MET A 52 -13.07 6.09 5.32
CA MET A 52 -13.34 5.60 3.97
C MET A 52 -14.07 4.26 4.03
N TYR A 53 -15.01 4.06 3.13
CA TYR A 53 -15.84 2.87 3.02
C TYR A 53 -15.74 2.27 1.62
N PHE A 54 -15.28 1.01 1.54
CA PHE A 54 -15.31 0.17 0.36
C PHE A 54 -16.38 -0.91 0.58
N CYS A 55 -17.57 -0.72 0.02
CA CYS A 55 -18.68 -1.67 0.12
C CYS A 55 -19.33 -2.03 -1.23
N THR A 56 -19.89 -3.22 -1.33
CA THR A 56 -20.69 -3.65 -2.48
C THR A 56 -22.19 -3.40 -2.22
N GLN A 57 -22.94 -3.12 -3.28
CA GLN A 57 -24.37 -2.82 -3.24
C GLN A 57 -25.13 -3.56 -4.34
N SER A 58 -26.11 -4.38 -3.97
CA SER A 58 -27.02 -5.00 -4.94
C SER A 58 -28.14 -4.04 -5.35
N THR A 59 -28.39 -3.93 -6.65
CA THR A 59 -29.51 -3.16 -7.19
C THR A 59 -30.80 -3.97 -7.18
N ALA A 60 -31.94 -3.27 -7.18
CA ALA A 60 -33.27 -3.91 -7.15
C ALA A 60 -33.55 -4.82 -8.37
N ASP A 61 -32.86 -4.60 -9.48
CA ASP A 61 -32.94 -5.38 -10.72
C ASP A 61 -31.84 -6.45 -10.86
N GLY A 62 -30.99 -6.62 -9.84
CA GLY A 62 -30.06 -7.74 -9.72
C GLY A 62 -28.66 -7.51 -10.28
N TYR A 63 -28.23 -6.25 -10.40
CA TYR A 63 -26.83 -5.91 -10.64
C TYR A 63 -26.10 -5.67 -9.32
N GLU A 64 -24.77 -5.68 -9.38
CA GLU A 64 -23.89 -5.33 -8.28
C GLU A 64 -23.14 -4.03 -8.65
N LEU A 65 -23.05 -3.14 -7.67
CA LEU A 65 -22.32 -1.88 -7.75
C LEU A 65 -21.28 -1.88 -6.64
N TYR A 66 -20.17 -1.21 -6.89
CA TYR A 66 -19.06 -1.08 -5.97
C TYR A 66 -19.00 0.38 -5.51
N MET A 67 -18.79 0.62 -4.23
CA MET A 67 -18.77 1.96 -3.65
C MET A 67 -17.48 2.19 -2.87
N ALA A 68 -16.80 3.30 -3.17
CA ALA A 68 -15.62 3.79 -2.44
C ALA A 68 -15.86 5.26 -2.04
N THR A 69 -16.29 5.49 -0.79
CA THR A 69 -16.77 6.80 -0.32
C THR A 69 -16.33 7.15 1.10
N GLU A 70 -16.14 8.44 1.36
CA GLU A 70 -15.92 8.98 2.72
C GLU A 70 -17.24 9.12 3.52
N ASN A 71 -18.39 9.06 2.86
CA ASN A 71 -19.70 9.21 3.48
C ASN A 71 -20.72 8.25 2.89
N GLU A 72 -20.80 7.07 3.48
CA GLU A 72 -21.68 5.98 3.05
C GLU A 72 -23.19 6.36 3.06
N SER A 73 -23.60 7.31 3.90
CA SER A 73 -24.99 7.81 3.92
C SER A 73 -25.30 8.83 2.83
N SER A 74 -24.28 9.37 2.16
CA SER A 74 -24.42 10.40 1.12
C SER A 74 -23.24 10.33 0.14
N PRO A 75 -23.08 9.23 -0.61
CA PRO A 75 -21.99 9.07 -1.57
C PRO A 75 -22.16 10.03 -2.75
N TYR A 76 -21.03 10.43 -3.36
CA TYR A 76 -21.03 11.16 -4.61
C TYR A 76 -21.20 10.19 -5.78
N PHE A 77 -22.43 10.02 -6.28
CA PHE A 77 -22.74 9.02 -7.32
C PHE A 77 -21.83 9.02 -8.56
N ASP A 78 -21.31 10.18 -8.95
CA ASP A 78 -20.46 10.31 -10.14
C ASP A 78 -18.97 9.96 -9.89
N GLN A 79 -18.56 9.76 -8.63
CA GLN A 79 -17.14 9.62 -8.21
C GLN A 79 -16.89 8.46 -7.24
N ASP A 80 -17.92 8.06 -6.50
CA ASP A 80 -17.80 7.06 -5.44
C ASP A 80 -18.44 5.73 -5.85
N ILE A 81 -19.16 5.68 -6.98
CA ILE A 81 -19.89 4.49 -7.43
C ILE A 81 -19.28 3.98 -8.72
N TYR A 82 -18.87 2.71 -8.68
CA TYR A 82 -18.21 2.01 -9.76
C TYR A 82 -19.11 0.87 -10.23
N TYR A 83 -19.24 0.76 -11.54
CA TYR A 83 -19.99 -0.34 -12.16
C TYR A 83 -19.12 -1.60 -12.34
N TYR A 84 -17.80 -1.42 -12.44
CA TYR A 84 -16.83 -2.51 -12.59
C TYR A 84 -15.96 -2.60 -11.34
N GLU A 85 -15.68 -3.82 -10.90
CA GLU A 85 -14.82 -4.09 -9.72
C GLU A 85 -13.37 -3.67 -9.94
N SER A 86 -12.93 -3.46 -11.18
CA SER A 86 -11.49 -3.33 -11.46
C SER A 86 -10.87 -2.05 -10.88
N ASP A 87 -11.66 -1.00 -10.66
CA ASP A 87 -11.12 0.35 -10.43
C ASP A 87 -11.52 0.92 -9.05
N TRP A 88 -12.44 0.29 -8.32
CA TRP A 88 -12.99 0.88 -7.09
C TRP A 88 -12.01 0.96 -5.92
N PHE A 89 -10.94 0.16 -5.95
CA PHE A 89 -9.85 0.21 -4.96
C PHE A 89 -8.78 1.27 -5.28
N GLU A 90 -8.90 2.06 -6.36
CA GLU A 90 -7.91 3.08 -6.75
C GLU A 90 -7.60 4.11 -5.64
N LYS A 91 -8.55 4.35 -4.73
CA LYS A 91 -8.41 5.28 -3.61
C LYS A 91 -7.73 4.65 -2.39
N LEU A 92 -7.66 3.31 -2.30
CA LEU A 92 -7.16 2.60 -1.13
C LEU A 92 -5.70 2.92 -0.81
N PRO A 93 -4.77 3.01 -1.79
CA PRO A 93 -3.38 3.35 -1.50
C PRO A 93 -3.24 4.69 -0.77
N ASP A 94 -3.93 5.73 -1.25
CA ASP A 94 -3.90 7.07 -0.63
C ASP A 94 -4.53 7.06 0.76
N CYS A 95 -5.64 6.33 0.95
CA CYS A 95 -6.25 6.19 2.28
C CYS A 95 -5.29 5.55 3.29
N ILE A 96 -4.49 4.55 2.87
CA ILE A 96 -3.48 3.93 3.73
C ILE A 96 -2.38 4.95 4.04
N ARG A 97 -1.82 5.62 3.02
CA ARG A 97 -0.75 6.61 3.20
C ARG A 97 -1.17 7.78 4.12
N ASP A 98 -2.44 8.14 4.11
CA ASP A 98 -3.03 9.19 4.96
C ASP A 98 -3.35 8.75 6.40
N GLY A 99 -3.09 7.49 6.77
CA GLY A 99 -3.35 6.99 8.13
C GLY A 99 -4.84 6.88 8.46
N MET A 100 -5.67 6.58 7.45
CA MET A 100 -7.12 6.52 7.63
C MET A 100 -7.59 5.24 8.32
N THR A 101 -8.72 5.31 9.02
CA THR A 101 -9.53 4.13 9.36
C THR A 101 -10.42 3.79 8.16
N ILE A 102 -10.27 2.59 7.60
CA ILE A 102 -10.88 2.16 6.35
C ILE A 102 -11.77 0.96 6.62
N HIS A 103 -13.03 1.03 6.19
CA HIS A 103 -13.93 -0.12 6.17
C HIS A 103 -13.87 -0.80 4.81
N VAL A 104 -13.66 -2.12 4.81
CA VAL A 104 -13.70 -2.95 3.59
C VAL A 104 -14.61 -4.14 3.87
N ASP A 105 -15.59 -4.37 2.99
CA ASP A 105 -16.42 -5.57 3.03
C ASP A 105 -15.54 -6.83 3.02
N GLU A 106 -15.80 -7.79 3.92
CA GLU A 106 -14.95 -8.96 4.14
C GLU A 106 -14.66 -9.75 2.85
N TYR A 107 -15.64 -9.83 1.95
CA TYR A 107 -15.51 -10.55 0.68
C TYR A 107 -14.71 -9.81 -0.39
N ALA A 108 -14.53 -8.50 -0.24
CA ALA A 108 -13.85 -7.67 -1.22
C ALA A 108 -12.31 -7.75 -1.10
N MET A 109 -11.79 -8.30 0.00
CA MET A 109 -10.35 -8.43 0.22
C MET A 109 -9.68 -9.47 -0.68
N ASP A 110 -10.45 -10.46 -1.15
CA ASP A 110 -9.94 -11.51 -2.05
C ASP A 110 -9.93 -11.05 -3.52
N GLU A 111 -10.32 -9.80 -3.80
CA GLU A 111 -10.32 -9.22 -5.14
C GLU A 111 -8.92 -8.79 -5.55
N TYR A 112 -8.59 -9.00 -6.84
CA TYR A 112 -7.29 -8.59 -7.40
C TYR A 112 -6.99 -7.10 -7.18
N GLY A 113 -8.00 -6.23 -7.26
CA GLY A 113 -7.82 -4.79 -7.02
C GLY A 113 -7.38 -4.45 -5.60
N TYR A 114 -7.77 -5.25 -4.60
CA TYR A 114 -7.34 -5.06 -3.22
C TYR A 114 -5.86 -5.46 -3.06
N GLU A 115 -5.47 -6.63 -3.57
CA GLU A 115 -4.07 -7.10 -3.51
C GLU A 115 -3.10 -6.15 -4.24
N ASP A 116 -3.50 -5.65 -5.41
CA ASP A 116 -2.71 -4.69 -6.19
C ASP A 116 -2.53 -3.38 -5.42
N ALA A 117 -3.58 -2.86 -4.78
CA ALA A 117 -3.51 -1.64 -3.99
C ALA A 117 -2.59 -1.77 -2.76
N ILE A 118 -2.63 -2.91 -2.05
CA ILE A 118 -1.70 -3.17 -0.94
C ILE A 118 -0.25 -3.27 -1.44
N THR A 119 -0.04 -3.96 -2.56
CA THR A 119 1.28 -4.14 -3.17
C THR A 119 1.87 -2.80 -3.59
N GLU A 120 1.08 -1.90 -4.18
CA GLU A 120 1.51 -0.53 -4.54
C GLU A 120 2.05 0.23 -3.32
N VAL A 121 1.31 0.26 -2.22
CA VAL A 121 1.76 0.96 -1.00
C VAL A 121 3.02 0.32 -0.41
N TYR A 122 3.14 -1.00 -0.51
CA TYR A 122 4.32 -1.72 -0.04
C TYR A 122 5.55 -1.43 -0.91
N GLU A 123 5.39 -1.34 -2.24
CA GLU A 123 6.48 -0.96 -3.15
C GLU A 123 7.01 0.44 -2.83
N ASP A 124 6.13 1.40 -2.57
CA ASP A 124 6.52 2.75 -2.13
C ASP A 124 7.29 2.71 -0.80
N TRP A 125 6.74 2.03 0.21
CA TRP A 125 7.42 1.87 1.50
C TRP A 125 8.78 1.21 1.35
N TRP A 126 8.88 0.15 0.52
CA TRP A 126 10.13 -0.56 0.27
C TRP A 126 11.17 0.35 -0.40
N ASN A 127 10.75 1.19 -1.36
CA ASN A 127 11.62 2.17 -2.00
C ASN A 127 12.11 3.22 -1.01
N ASP A 128 11.26 3.72 -0.10
CA ASP A 128 11.67 4.63 0.97
C ASP A 128 12.72 3.98 1.89
N GLN A 129 12.50 2.72 2.28
CA GLN A 129 13.48 1.97 3.09
C GLN A 129 14.81 1.75 2.36
N LYS A 130 14.77 1.52 1.05
CA LYS A 130 15.96 1.41 0.20
C LYS A 130 16.74 2.73 0.19
N GLU A 131 16.06 3.87 0.05
CA GLU A 131 16.66 5.20 0.09
C GLU A 131 17.26 5.51 1.48
N GLU A 132 16.59 5.15 2.57
CA GLU A 132 17.15 5.30 3.92
C GLU A 132 18.45 4.51 4.10
N VAL A 133 18.49 3.26 3.65
CA VAL A 133 19.70 2.42 3.68
C VAL A 133 20.81 3.01 2.81
N GLU A 134 20.47 3.53 1.63
CA GLU A 134 21.44 4.23 0.77
C GLU A 134 22.05 5.44 1.49
N ASN A 135 21.21 6.27 2.11
CA ASN A 135 21.65 7.45 2.86
C ASN A 135 22.54 7.07 4.05
N ASP A 136 22.21 6.01 4.81
CA ASP A 136 23.05 5.46 5.88
C ASP A 136 24.48 5.16 5.37
N PHE A 137 24.60 4.51 4.21
CA PHE A 137 25.89 4.20 3.60
C PHE A 137 26.66 5.45 3.15
N ILE A 138 25.97 6.44 2.57
CA ILE A 138 26.58 7.70 2.15
C ILE A 138 27.14 8.44 3.37
N GLU A 139 26.38 8.51 4.47
CA GLU A 139 26.84 9.09 5.74
C GLU A 139 28.07 8.36 6.31
N ASP A 140 28.15 7.03 6.12
CA ASP A 140 29.30 6.18 6.49
C ASP A 140 30.51 6.27 5.54
N GLY A 141 30.44 7.15 4.55
CA GLY A 141 31.52 7.50 3.62
C GLY A 141 31.66 6.56 2.43
N TYR A 142 30.58 5.91 2.01
CA TYR A 142 30.49 5.22 0.72
C TYR A 142 30.12 6.21 -0.38
N ASP A 143 30.66 6.00 -1.59
CA ASP A 143 30.32 6.79 -2.78
C ASP A 143 29.89 5.84 -3.91
N TRP A 144 28.92 6.25 -4.73
CA TRP A 144 28.65 5.58 -6.01
C TRP A 144 29.91 5.64 -6.90
N PRO A 145 30.22 4.57 -7.65
CA PRO A 145 31.26 4.60 -8.66
C PRO A 145 30.98 5.73 -9.66
N GLN A 146 31.96 6.58 -9.91
CA GLN A 146 31.87 7.61 -10.94
C GLN A 146 31.88 6.90 -12.30
N GLU A 147 30.87 7.13 -13.13
CA GLU A 147 30.93 6.73 -14.55
C GLU A 147 31.95 7.64 -15.25
N ASP A 148 32.97 7.04 -15.88
CA ASP A 148 33.98 7.72 -16.70
C ASP A 148 33.44 8.13 -18.09
#